data_AF-A0A9W3A541-F1
#
_entry.id   AF-A0A9W3A541-F1
#
_cell.length_a   1.000
_cell.length_b   1.000
_cell.length_c   1.000
_cell.angle_alpha   90.00
_cell.angle_beta   90.00
_cell.angle_gamma   90.00
#
_symmetry.space_group_name_H-M   'P 1'
#
loop_
_entity.id
_entity.type
_entity.pdbx_description
1 polymer ?
#
loop_
_entity_poly.entity_id
_entity_poly.type
_entity_poly.pdbx_seq_one_letter_code
_entity_poly.pdbx_strand_id
1 'polypeptide(L)'
;MVTALESHGCPVELDRHISCEMCRDRVNGGFDPKSMQVVICQNNVHTQDVCCNVLAHELLHAFDYCRAKVNFENLRHLACSEIRAANMFHCSLGAAMSSGEASLFHVKERHQLCVKNKALQSMRLVRNVTEFEAMMVIDDVFDKCYNDTEPFGRRCFKNLGRAKRALNESRNYYDFSDID
;
A
#
# COMPACT_ATOMS: atom_id res chain seq x y z
N MET A 1 -11.03 1.18 2.74
CA MET A 1 -10.23 -0.03 2.44
C MET A 1 -11.10 -1.27 2.59
N VAL A 2 -11.57 -1.61 3.81
CA VAL A 2 -12.45 -2.78 4.04
C VAL A 2 -13.68 -2.79 3.11
N THR A 3 -14.45 -1.69 3.05
CA THR A 3 -15.60 -1.58 2.12
C THR A 3 -15.21 -1.70 0.64
N ALA A 4 -14.02 -1.24 0.27
CA ALA A 4 -13.53 -1.35 -1.12
C ALA A 4 -13.08 -2.78 -1.47
N LEU A 5 -12.62 -3.53 -0.47
CA LEU A 5 -12.32 -4.96 -0.60
C LEU A 5 -13.62 -5.77 -0.75
N GLU A 6 -14.63 -5.47 0.07
CA GLU A 6 -15.97 -6.06 -0.02
C GLU A 6 -16.62 -5.84 -1.38
N SER A 7 -16.56 -4.61 -1.92
CA SER A 7 -17.12 -4.28 -3.24
C SER A 7 -16.47 -5.03 -4.41
N HIS A 8 -15.27 -5.60 -4.21
CA HIS A 8 -14.57 -6.43 -5.19
C HIS A 8 -14.61 -7.92 -4.85
N GLY A 9 -15.55 -8.34 -4.00
CA GLY A 9 -15.79 -9.75 -3.66
C GLY A 9 -14.79 -10.33 -2.66
N CYS A 10 -14.13 -9.50 -1.87
CA CYS A 10 -13.15 -9.90 -0.86
C CYS A 10 -13.51 -9.34 0.52
N PRO A 11 -14.57 -9.82 1.18
CA PRO A 11 -14.92 -9.37 2.52
C PRO A 11 -13.80 -9.66 3.52
N VAL A 12 -13.54 -8.71 4.44
CA VAL A 12 -12.50 -8.83 5.46
C VAL A 12 -13.12 -9.08 6.82
N GLU A 13 -13.19 -10.34 7.21
CA GLU A 13 -13.41 -10.77 8.60
C GLU A 13 -12.10 -10.67 9.39
N LEU A 14 -12.07 -9.88 10.47
CA LEU A 14 -10.84 -9.56 11.20
C LEU A 14 -10.19 -10.78 11.87
N ASP A 15 -11.00 -11.65 12.46
CA ASP A 15 -10.57 -12.89 13.14
C ASP A 15 -10.04 -13.95 12.17
N ARG A 16 -10.49 -13.90 10.91
CA ARG A 16 -10.06 -14.81 9.84
C ARG A 16 -8.84 -14.29 9.09
N HIS A 17 -8.87 -13.01 8.70
CA HIS A 17 -7.98 -12.47 7.69
C HIS A 17 -6.84 -11.63 8.27
N ILE A 18 -6.82 -11.32 9.57
CA ILE A 18 -5.70 -10.63 10.22
C ILE A 18 -5.09 -11.57 11.25
N SER A 19 -3.81 -11.91 11.10
CA SER A 19 -3.05 -12.67 12.10
C SER A 19 -1.86 -11.88 12.62
N CYS A 20 -1.52 -12.07 13.89
CA CYS A 20 -0.30 -11.57 14.51
C CYS A 20 0.66 -12.75 14.73
N GLU A 21 1.85 -12.68 14.16
CA GLU A 21 2.80 -13.80 14.15
C GLU A 21 4.20 -13.37 14.61
N MET A 22 5.01 -14.34 15.03
CA MET A 22 6.44 -14.16 15.26
C MET A 22 7.20 -14.33 13.94
N CYS A 23 7.84 -13.28 13.46
CA CYS A 23 8.56 -13.26 12.19
C CYS A 23 10.07 -13.06 12.36
N ARG A 24 10.82 -13.17 11.25
CA ARG A 24 12.24 -12.77 11.18
C ARG A 24 12.38 -11.24 11.26
N ASP A 25 13.50 -10.76 11.80
CA ASP A 25 13.75 -9.34 12.16
C ASP A 25 13.63 -8.29 11.03
N ARG A 26 13.54 -8.70 9.77
CA ARG A 26 13.53 -7.79 8.61
C ARG A 26 12.16 -7.58 7.96
N VAL A 27 11.11 -8.20 8.50
CA VAL A 27 9.77 -8.20 7.90
C VAL A 27 8.76 -7.75 8.93
N ASN A 28 8.00 -6.70 8.62
CA ASN A 28 6.99 -6.15 9.54
C ASN A 28 5.59 -6.74 9.32
N GLY A 29 5.35 -7.35 8.17
CA GLY A 29 4.10 -8.01 7.81
C GLY A 29 4.17 -8.64 6.43
N GLY A 30 3.05 -9.18 5.98
CA GLY A 30 2.90 -9.71 4.63
C GLY A 30 1.45 -10.08 4.30
N PHE A 31 1.14 -10.17 3.02
CA PHE A 31 -0.14 -10.64 2.51
C PHE A 31 0.01 -12.00 1.83
N ASP A 32 -0.78 -13.00 2.25
CA ASP A 32 -0.90 -14.28 1.58
C ASP A 32 -2.15 -14.36 0.70
N PRO A 33 -2.01 -14.35 -0.64
CA PRO A 33 -3.15 -14.43 -1.56
C PRO A 33 -3.87 -15.79 -1.52
N LYS A 34 -3.26 -16.86 -0.99
CA LYS A 34 -3.91 -18.19 -0.94
C LYS A 34 -4.96 -18.26 0.16
N SER A 35 -4.66 -17.70 1.32
CA SER A 35 -5.56 -17.66 2.48
C SER A 35 -6.31 -16.33 2.63
N MET A 36 -6.01 -15.34 1.79
CA MET A 36 -6.50 -13.95 1.90
C MET A 36 -6.13 -13.34 3.27
N GLN A 37 -4.96 -13.68 3.80
CA GLN A 37 -4.56 -13.28 5.15
C GLN A 37 -3.48 -12.20 5.13
N VAL A 38 -3.68 -11.17 5.94
CA VAL A 38 -2.68 -10.19 6.34
C VAL A 38 -2.02 -10.67 7.62
N VAL A 39 -0.70 -10.77 7.60
CA VAL A 39 0.13 -11.11 8.75
C VAL A 39 0.83 -9.86 9.26
N ILE A 40 0.74 -9.62 10.56
CA ILE A 40 1.48 -8.57 11.28
C ILE A 40 2.56 -9.24 12.12
N CYS A 41 3.81 -8.85 11.91
CA CYS A 41 4.94 -9.40 12.65
C CYS A 41 5.08 -8.70 14.00
N GLN A 42 4.39 -9.22 15.02
CA GLN A 42 4.22 -8.55 16.31
C GLN A 42 5.56 -8.25 17.02
N ASN A 43 6.59 -9.05 16.77
CA ASN A 43 7.92 -8.86 17.33
C ASN A 43 8.71 -7.71 16.70
N ASN A 44 8.29 -7.20 15.54
CA ASN A 44 8.96 -6.11 14.81
C ASN A 44 8.14 -4.81 14.81
N VAL A 45 6.88 -4.87 15.25
CA VAL A 45 5.93 -3.75 15.24
C VAL A 45 5.67 -3.27 16.67
N HIS A 46 6.33 -2.17 17.05
CA HIS A 46 6.33 -1.68 18.44
C HIS A 46 5.43 -0.47 18.70
N THR A 47 4.86 0.14 17.66
CA THR A 47 4.00 1.32 17.81
C THR A 47 2.73 1.18 16.99
N GLN A 48 1.67 1.84 17.45
CA GLN A 48 0.38 1.86 16.74
C GLN A 48 0.54 2.41 15.31
N ASP A 49 1.35 3.47 15.13
CA ASP A 49 1.57 4.06 13.82
C ASP A 49 2.26 3.10 12.83
N VAL A 50 3.23 2.33 13.31
CA VAL A 50 3.88 1.31 12.49
C VAL A 50 2.89 0.19 12.16
N CYS A 51 2.11 -0.26 13.14
CA CYS A 51 1.08 -1.28 12.95
C CYS A 51 0.03 -0.85 11.90
N CYS A 52 -0.52 0.36 12.04
CA CYS A 52 -1.48 0.92 11.09
C CYS A 52 -0.89 1.02 9.67
N ASN A 53 0.38 1.42 9.54
CA ASN A 53 1.05 1.52 8.25
C ASN A 53 1.26 0.15 7.60
N VAL A 54 1.69 -0.87 8.36
CA VAL A 54 1.83 -2.24 7.86
C VAL A 54 0.47 -2.78 7.45
N LEU A 55 -0.52 -2.70 8.33
CA LEU A 55 -1.87 -3.17 8.05
C LEU A 55 -2.45 -2.54 6.78
N ALA A 56 -2.30 -1.22 6.62
CA ALA A 56 -2.80 -0.52 5.43
C ALA A 56 -2.05 -0.93 4.14
N HIS A 57 -0.74 -1.15 4.24
CA HIS A 57 0.10 -1.66 3.15
C HIS A 57 -0.36 -3.06 2.70
N GLU A 58 -0.50 -4.00 3.63
CA GLU A 58 -0.91 -5.37 3.30
C GLU A 58 -2.37 -5.45 2.82
N LEU A 59 -3.28 -4.62 3.36
CA LEU A 59 -4.66 -4.55 2.86
C LEU A 59 -4.73 -3.98 1.44
N LEU A 60 -3.75 -3.17 1.01
CA LEU A 60 -3.68 -2.74 -0.39
C LEU A 60 -3.23 -3.88 -1.30
N HIS A 61 -2.31 -4.74 -0.86
CA HIS A 61 -1.98 -5.96 -1.60
C HIS A 61 -3.20 -6.87 -1.75
N ALA A 62 -4.00 -7.03 -0.69
CA ALA A 62 -5.28 -7.73 -0.77
C ALA A 62 -6.22 -7.06 -1.79
N PHE A 63 -6.34 -5.73 -1.76
CA PHE A 63 -7.22 -5.00 -2.67
C PHE A 63 -6.78 -5.16 -4.13
N ASP A 64 -5.48 -5.13 -4.37
CA ASP A 64 -4.87 -5.31 -5.69
C ASP A 64 -5.08 -6.72 -6.23
N TYR A 65 -4.96 -7.71 -5.36
CA TYR A 65 -5.30 -9.10 -5.67
C TYR A 65 -6.78 -9.22 -6.08
N CYS A 66 -7.69 -8.59 -5.34
CA CYS A 66 -9.13 -8.70 -5.57
C CYS A 66 -9.59 -7.96 -6.82
N ARG A 67 -9.22 -6.69 -6.96
CA ARG A 67 -9.66 -5.82 -8.06
C ARG A 67 -8.89 -6.08 -9.35
N ALA A 68 -7.56 -6.12 -9.27
CA ALA A 68 -6.69 -6.15 -10.44
C ALA A 68 -6.12 -7.54 -10.74
N LYS A 69 -6.50 -8.56 -9.96
CA LYS A 69 -6.04 -9.96 -10.12
C LYS A 69 -4.50 -10.03 -10.15
N VAL A 70 -3.86 -9.24 -9.29
CA VAL A 70 -2.40 -9.19 -9.15
C VAL A 70 -1.86 -10.59 -8.89
N ASN A 71 -0.81 -10.95 -9.62
CA ASN A 71 -0.09 -12.20 -9.46
C ASN A 71 1.27 -11.86 -8.86
N PHE A 72 1.45 -12.12 -7.57
CA PHE A 72 2.69 -11.77 -6.86
C PHE A 72 3.91 -12.59 -7.33
N GLU A 73 3.73 -13.64 -8.13
CA GLU A 73 4.84 -14.35 -8.81
C GLU A 73 5.31 -13.62 -10.07
N ASN A 74 4.51 -12.72 -10.63
CA ASN A 74 4.92 -11.86 -11.74
C ASN A 74 5.57 -10.59 -11.19
N LEU A 75 6.85 -10.37 -11.52
CA LEU A 75 7.63 -9.24 -11.00
C LEU A 75 7.02 -7.87 -11.32
N ARG A 76 6.37 -7.69 -12.48
CA ARG A 76 5.70 -6.42 -12.83
C ARG A 76 4.48 -6.18 -11.97
N HIS A 77 3.72 -7.24 -11.69
CA HIS A 77 2.52 -7.16 -10.84
C HIS A 77 2.92 -6.87 -9.38
N LEU A 78 3.95 -7.57 -8.88
CA LEU A 78 4.55 -7.31 -7.56
C LEU A 78 5.03 -5.86 -7.47
N ALA A 79 5.89 -5.41 -8.39
CA ALA A 79 6.41 -4.05 -8.40
C ALA A 79 5.29 -3.01 -8.42
N CYS A 80 4.25 -3.22 -9.22
CA CYS A 80 3.12 -2.32 -9.29
C CYS A 80 2.38 -2.18 -7.95
N SER A 81 2.13 -3.30 -7.27
CA SER A 81 1.45 -3.29 -5.98
C SER A 81 2.31 -2.65 -4.88
N GLU A 82 3.62 -2.90 -4.89
CA GLU A 82 4.59 -2.27 -3.98
C GLU A 82 4.70 -0.76 -4.19
N ILE A 83 4.72 -0.30 -5.45
CA ILE A 83 4.71 1.13 -5.79
C ILE A 83 3.45 1.79 -5.23
N ARG A 84 2.28 1.17 -5.41
CA ARG A 84 1.01 1.71 -4.90
C ARG A 84 0.99 1.76 -3.38
N ALA A 85 1.49 0.71 -2.71
CA ALA A 85 1.53 0.65 -1.26
C ALA A 85 2.50 1.68 -0.66
N ALA A 86 3.68 1.85 -1.28
CA ALA A 86 4.64 2.88 -0.89
C ALA A 86 4.11 4.30 -1.10
N ASN A 87 3.44 4.55 -2.25
CA ASN A 87 2.82 5.82 -2.62
C ASN A 87 1.73 6.25 -1.64
N MET A 88 1.00 5.30 -1.05
CA MET A 88 -0.12 5.60 -0.16
C MET A 88 0.26 5.69 1.32
N PHE A 89 1.12 4.80 1.81
CA PHE A 89 1.27 4.59 3.26
C PHE A 89 2.68 4.85 3.82
N HIS A 90 3.71 4.82 2.98
CA HIS A 90 5.11 4.93 3.44
C HIS A 90 5.71 6.30 3.15
N CYS A 91 5.35 6.94 2.04
CA CYS A 91 5.94 8.20 1.61
C CYS A 91 5.04 9.39 1.97
N SER A 92 5.54 10.31 2.80
CA SER A 92 4.81 11.52 3.21
C SER A 92 5.30 12.76 2.47
N LEU A 93 4.38 13.44 1.77
CA LEU A 93 4.62 14.79 1.22
C LEU A 93 4.63 15.87 2.33
N GLY A 94 3.97 15.61 3.46
CA GLY A 94 3.86 16.57 4.57
C GLY A 94 5.20 16.88 5.25
N ALA A 95 6.09 15.89 5.37
CA ALA A 95 7.42 16.06 5.93
C ALA A 95 8.31 16.97 5.04
N ALA A 96 8.13 16.91 3.71
CA ALA A 96 8.86 17.73 2.74
C ALA A 96 8.31 19.17 2.66
N MET A 97 7.03 19.39 2.98
CA MET A 97 6.45 20.74 3.05
C MET A 97 6.73 21.43 4.40
N SER A 98 6.82 20.68 5.50
CA SER A 98 7.11 21.24 6.83
C SER A 98 8.57 21.65 7.03
N SER A 99 9.49 21.17 6.20
CA SER A 99 10.92 21.48 6.29
C SER A 99 11.33 22.77 5.56
N GLY A 100 10.39 23.51 4.94
CA GLY A 100 10.64 24.82 4.34
C GLY A 100 11.44 24.83 3.02
N GLU A 101 11.75 23.68 2.42
CA GLU A 101 12.61 23.57 1.23
C GLU A 101 11.84 23.50 -0.13
N ALA A 102 10.54 23.77 -0.17
CA ALA A 102 9.70 23.30 -1.27
C ALA A 102 9.50 24.29 -2.43
N SER A 103 10.19 24.05 -3.55
CA SER A 103 9.56 24.18 -4.88
C SER A 103 8.63 22.98 -5.09
N LEU A 104 7.44 23.19 -5.68
CA LEU A 104 6.46 22.12 -5.97
C LEU A 104 7.06 20.96 -6.80
N PHE A 105 8.06 21.26 -7.65
CA PHE A 105 8.76 20.27 -8.46
C PHE A 105 9.64 19.33 -7.61
N HIS A 106 10.45 19.87 -6.70
CA HIS A 106 11.30 19.08 -5.82
C HIS A 106 10.49 18.16 -4.90
N VAL A 107 9.29 18.62 -4.49
CA VAL A 107 8.39 17.85 -3.65
C VAL A 107 7.85 16.61 -4.37
N LYS A 108 7.48 16.74 -5.65
CA LYS A 108 7.03 15.60 -6.47
C LYS A 108 8.17 14.61 -6.73
N GLU A 109 9.35 15.10 -7.10
CA GLU A 109 10.52 14.26 -7.37
C GLU A 109 10.97 13.50 -6.13
N ARG A 110 11.06 14.17 -4.98
CA ARG A 110 11.39 13.54 -3.69
C ARG A 110 10.40 12.43 -3.33
N HIS A 111 9.11 12.66 -3.57
CA HIS A 111 8.09 11.66 -3.31
C HIS A 111 8.24 10.45 -4.24
N GLN A 112 8.43 10.67 -5.55
CA GLN A 112 8.66 9.59 -6.51
C GLN A 112 9.91 8.77 -6.13
N LEU A 113 10.99 9.43 -5.74
CA LEU A 113 12.21 8.76 -5.27
C LEU A 113 11.96 7.92 -4.02
N CYS A 114 11.22 8.44 -3.04
CA CYS A 114 10.81 7.67 -1.87
C CYS A 114 10.04 6.40 -2.27
N VAL A 115 9.07 6.53 -3.18
CA VAL A 115 8.25 5.40 -3.63
C VAL A 115 9.09 4.35 -4.34
N LYS A 116 9.98 4.73 -5.26
CA LYS A 116 10.89 3.81 -5.95
C LYS A 116 11.78 3.06 -4.96
N ASN A 117 12.38 3.77 -4.00
CA ASN A 117 13.26 3.17 -2.99
C ASN A 117 12.51 2.19 -2.08
N LYS A 118 11.28 2.51 -1.68
CA LYS A 118 10.46 1.64 -0.85
C LYS A 118 10.01 0.39 -1.60
N ALA A 119 9.56 0.52 -2.85
CA ALA A 119 9.21 -0.63 -3.67
C ALA A 119 10.42 -1.55 -3.92
N LEU A 120 11.60 -0.98 -4.16
CA LEU A 120 12.84 -1.74 -4.32
C LEU A 120 13.19 -2.54 -3.06
N GLN A 121 13.05 -1.93 -1.88
CA GLN A 121 13.29 -2.61 -0.60
C GLN A 121 12.33 -3.80 -0.42
N SER A 122 11.03 -3.61 -0.65
CA SER A 122 10.06 -4.70 -0.52
C SER A 122 10.32 -5.84 -1.50
N MET A 123 10.55 -5.55 -2.78
CA MET A 123 10.80 -6.58 -3.80
C MET A 123 11.98 -7.47 -3.45
N ARG A 124 13.07 -6.89 -2.92
CA ARG A 124 14.28 -7.63 -2.50
C ARG A 124 14.09 -8.48 -1.26
N LEU A 125 13.11 -8.16 -0.41
CA LEU A 125 12.76 -8.98 0.75
C LEU A 125 11.91 -10.19 0.35
N VAL A 126 11.04 -10.03 -0.65
CA VAL A 126 10.04 -11.03 -1.04
C VAL A 126 10.52 -11.96 -2.17
N ARG A 127 11.43 -11.50 -3.02
CA ARG A 127 11.94 -12.26 -4.17
C ARG A 127 13.45 -12.25 -4.23
N ASN A 128 14.01 -13.34 -4.73
CA ASN A 128 15.43 -13.43 -5.06
C ASN A 128 15.71 -12.76 -6.41
N VAL A 129 15.59 -11.43 -6.43
CA VAL A 129 15.87 -10.59 -7.60
C VAL A 129 17.09 -9.73 -7.33
N THR A 130 17.86 -9.44 -8.38
CA THR A 130 18.97 -8.49 -8.27
C THR A 130 18.43 -7.07 -8.11
N GLU A 131 19.22 -6.19 -7.50
CA GLU A 131 18.84 -4.78 -7.35
C GLU A 131 18.60 -4.12 -8.71
N PHE A 132 19.47 -4.38 -9.68
CA PHE A 132 19.34 -3.85 -11.05
C PHE A 132 18.06 -4.33 -11.74
N GLU A 133 17.75 -5.63 -11.67
CA GLU A 133 16.52 -6.18 -12.23
C GLU A 133 15.26 -5.57 -11.58
N ALA A 134 15.24 -5.46 -10.25
CA ALA A 134 14.12 -4.85 -9.54
C ALA A 134 13.94 -3.37 -9.93
N MET A 135 15.02 -2.60 -10.06
CA MET A 135 14.97 -1.21 -10.52
C MET A 135 14.39 -1.10 -11.93
N MET A 136 14.83 -1.95 -12.86
CA MET A 136 14.31 -1.97 -14.24
C MET A 136 12.81 -2.26 -14.29
N VAL A 137 12.34 -3.23 -13.51
CA VAL A 137 10.91 -3.58 -13.43
C VAL A 137 10.09 -2.47 -12.78
N ILE A 138 10.62 -1.84 -11.73
CA ILE A 138 9.98 -0.69 -11.07
C ILE A 138 9.83 0.45 -12.07
N ASP A 139 10.88 0.82 -12.78
CA ASP A 139 10.86 1.91 -13.75
C ASP A 139 9.89 1.63 -14.92
N ASP A 140 9.83 0.38 -15.41
CA ASP A 140 8.92 -0.05 -16.49
C ASP A 140 7.43 0.18 -16.14
N VAL A 141 7.04 -0.05 -14.88
CA VAL A 141 5.64 0.06 -14.45
C VAL A 141 5.33 1.35 -13.68
N PHE A 142 6.34 2.18 -13.40
CA PHE A 142 6.26 3.24 -12.40
C PHE A 142 5.11 4.22 -12.67
N ASP A 143 5.06 4.81 -13.86
CA ASP A 143 4.11 5.88 -14.15
C ASP A 143 2.66 5.39 -14.09
N LYS A 144 2.39 4.16 -14.55
CA LYS A 144 1.06 3.56 -14.46
C LYS A 144 0.65 3.36 -13.00
N CYS A 145 1.52 2.71 -12.22
CA CYS A 145 1.19 2.28 -10.86
C CYS A 145 1.23 3.44 -9.86
N TYR A 146 2.11 4.42 -10.05
CA TYR A 146 2.20 5.62 -9.21
C TYR A 146 0.98 6.55 -9.36
N ASN A 147 0.33 6.52 -10.52
CA ASN A 147 -0.86 7.31 -10.82
C ASN A 147 -2.17 6.57 -10.51
N ASP A 148 -2.15 5.26 -10.26
CA ASP A 148 -3.31 4.52 -9.74
C ASP A 148 -3.49 4.83 -8.24
N THR A 149 -4.53 5.60 -7.93
CA THR A 149 -4.83 6.08 -6.58
C THR A 149 -5.98 5.34 -5.89
N GLU A 150 -6.48 4.27 -6.49
CA GLU A 150 -7.53 3.45 -5.90
C GLU A 150 -7.04 2.70 -4.64
N PRO A 151 -7.93 2.46 -3.65
CA PRO A 151 -9.37 2.78 -3.65
C PRO A 151 -9.72 4.20 -3.21
N PHE A 152 -8.74 5.07 -2.99
CA PHE A 152 -8.97 6.37 -2.35
C PHE A 152 -9.24 7.50 -3.34
N GLY A 153 -8.96 7.29 -4.64
CA GLY A 153 -8.99 8.32 -5.67
C GLY A 153 -7.92 9.42 -5.51
N ARG A 154 -7.17 9.43 -4.39
CA ARG A 154 -6.11 10.41 -4.08
C ARG A 154 -5.10 9.88 -3.07
N ARG A 155 -3.92 10.52 -3.04
CA ARG A 155 -2.89 10.28 -2.02
C ARG A 155 -3.36 10.84 -0.66
N CYS A 156 -3.54 9.97 0.31
CA CYS A 156 -4.02 10.32 1.66
C CYS A 156 -2.83 10.53 2.59
N PHE A 157 -2.48 11.79 2.88
CA PHE A 157 -1.43 12.12 3.86
C PHE A 157 -1.95 11.98 5.29
N LYS A 158 -1.04 11.75 6.26
CA LYS A 158 -1.30 11.60 7.71
C LYS A 158 -2.03 12.78 8.41
N ASN A 159 -2.60 13.71 7.66
CA ASN A 159 -3.53 14.71 8.19
C ASN A 159 -4.94 14.10 8.31
N LEU A 160 -5.44 13.98 9.55
CA LEU A 160 -6.76 13.42 9.89
C LEU A 160 -7.91 14.00 9.04
N GLY A 161 -7.87 15.29 8.67
CA GLY A 161 -8.94 15.91 7.89
C GLY A 161 -9.05 15.33 6.48
N ARG A 162 -7.93 15.02 5.82
CA ARG A 162 -7.92 14.41 4.48
C ARG A 162 -8.34 12.95 4.53
N ALA A 163 -7.90 12.21 5.55
CA ALA A 163 -8.30 10.82 5.76
C ALA A 163 -9.82 10.71 6.01
N LYS A 164 -10.40 11.56 6.88
CA LYS A 164 -11.84 11.59 7.15
C LYS A 164 -12.66 11.95 5.91
N ARG A 165 -12.19 12.92 5.12
CA ARG A 165 -12.84 13.25 3.84
C ARG A 165 -12.79 12.07 2.87
N ALA A 166 -11.68 11.34 2.80
CA ALA A 166 -11.54 10.19 1.90
C ALA A 166 -12.47 9.06 2.32
N LEU A 167 -12.61 8.83 3.62
CA LEU A 167 -13.58 7.89 4.16
C LEU A 167 -15.01 8.25 3.75
N ASN A 168 -15.42 9.51 3.92
CA ASN A 168 -16.76 9.96 3.56
C ASN A 168 -17.05 9.83 2.05
N GLU A 169 -16.11 10.25 1.20
CA GLU A 169 -16.25 10.09 -0.25
C GLU A 169 -16.27 8.60 -0.66
N SER A 170 -15.48 7.75 0.01
CA SER A 170 -15.47 6.31 -0.25
C SER A 170 -16.77 5.62 0.16
N ARG A 171 -17.47 6.11 1.21
CA ARG A 171 -18.80 5.61 1.56
C ARG A 171 -19.75 5.84 0.40
N ASN A 172 -19.86 7.07 -0.10
CA ASN A 172 -20.76 7.34 -1.23
C ASN A 172 -20.43 6.56 -2.52
N TYR A 173 -19.17 6.14 -2.72
CA TYR A 173 -18.76 5.41 -3.92
C TYR A 173 -18.87 3.88 -3.79
N TYR A 174 -18.66 3.33 -2.58
CA TYR A 174 -18.63 1.89 -2.33
C TYR A 174 -19.80 1.38 -1.47
N ASP A 175 -20.67 2.27 -0.99
CA ASP A 175 -21.90 1.92 -0.27
C ASP A 175 -23.03 1.72 -1.30
N PHE A 176 -23.43 0.47 -1.51
CA PHE A 176 -24.52 0.10 -2.41
C PHE A 176 -25.89 0.10 -1.72
N SER A 177 -26.00 0.70 -0.52
CA SER A 177 -27.22 0.72 0.29
C SER A 177 -28.36 1.59 -0.27
N ASP A 178 -28.15 2.26 -1.41
CA ASP A 178 -29.17 3.07 -2.11
C ASP A 178 -29.68 2.41 -3.41
N ILE A 179 -29.43 1.11 -3.61
CA ILE A 179 -30.00 0.34 -4.72
C ILE A 179 -30.98 -0.70 -4.14
N ASP A 180 -32.15 -0.22 -3.72
CA ASP A 180 -33.39 -1.00 -3.54
C ASP A 180 -34.42 -0.55 -4.59
#